data_AF-A0A8J7JS36-F1
#
_entry.id   AF-A0A8J7JS36-F1
#
_cell.length_a   1.000
_cell.length_b   1.000
_cell.length_c   1.000
_cell.angle_alpha   90.00
_cell.angle_beta   90.00
_cell.angle_gamma   90.00
#
_symmetry.space_group_name_H-M   'P 1'
#
loop_
_entity.id
_entity.type
_entity.pdbx_description
1 polymer ?
#
loop_
_entity_poly.entity_id
_entity_poly.type
_entity_poly.pdbx_seq_one_letter_code
_entity_poly.pdbx_strand_id
1 'polypeptide(L)'
;MNTTFEATNSQYYALEMARETFGRQWKAKLRVCWETGVYPRSLSQYKAELQQVRNGGGPNWLTQSDSTANPLGAAVGPLCRVAIALSPPSHSPRLWSTSSRGISQTPLSRSPAQAMPSTTASLQLSFFPMVQPEKEGLYLPPVIRQAMDMGAALVVSVSGGKDSDAMLVATVKAYRAMGWNGPIFALFCDLGRIEWAGALEHIRSRCDRLGVRLVVVKRPQGGLVDRWRQRFEAIAAKQDSDGSGGGGEKVGDTPLWSSSQNRYCTSHLKEQQADKVLRKIGNAPLWSSSQHRYCTSELKEGQADKALRSHSLVVCALGIRKEESSNRAKKPGVWVRPGPTTKALKEPAGMSLAAEREQWAADALSSWVETGRKGRLALNWLPIFRWPLRRVWEELGVSLDELERRQQLFGKGQYVEALDGFPGHWVYVSGNSRMSCSMCVLASGADIRNGAILNPLTWLELALLELESGWSFKADLWLASLAELVSQFPLERRRQLLHALYTLNRVRRWPPSYSLHLLAALAPAMTMFWSETFLIFLKD
;
A
#
# COMPACT_ATOMS: atom_id res chain seq x y z
N MET A 1 -10.80 10.79 -21.26
CA MET A 1 -12.11 10.13 -21.08
C MET A 1 -12.98 11.03 -20.22
N ASN A 2 -14.05 11.62 -20.77
CA ASN A 2 -15.05 12.32 -19.97
C ASN A 2 -15.93 11.26 -19.31
N THR A 3 -15.68 10.96 -18.04
CA THR A 3 -16.51 10.05 -17.24
C THR A 3 -17.83 10.72 -16.92
N THR A 4 -18.91 10.23 -17.54
CA THR A 4 -20.30 10.52 -17.15
C THR A 4 -20.70 9.57 -16.03
N PHE A 5 -21.11 10.11 -14.88
CA PHE A 5 -21.64 9.36 -13.73
C PHE A 5 -23.07 9.84 -13.46
N GLU A 6 -24.03 8.92 -13.38
CA GLU A 6 -25.40 9.22 -13.00
C GLU A 6 -25.52 9.33 -11.48
N ALA A 7 -25.86 10.51 -10.99
CA ALA A 7 -26.07 10.77 -9.56
C ALA A 7 -27.53 10.52 -9.18
N THR A 8 -27.76 9.98 -7.97
CA THR A 8 -29.12 9.87 -7.40
C THR A 8 -29.68 11.25 -7.04
N ASN A 9 -31.00 11.37 -6.84
CA ASN A 9 -31.64 12.63 -6.43
C ASN A 9 -31.05 13.21 -5.13
N SER A 10 -30.69 12.34 -4.17
CA SER A 10 -30.03 12.76 -2.91
C SER A 10 -28.61 13.27 -3.12
N GLN A 11 -27.86 12.66 -4.04
CA GLN A 11 -26.51 13.10 -4.42
C GLN A 11 -26.54 14.42 -5.19
N TYR A 12 -27.54 14.62 -6.07
CA TYR A 12 -27.74 15.88 -6.77
C TYR A 12 -28.08 17.01 -5.78
N TYR A 13 -28.99 16.75 -4.85
CA TYR A 13 -29.35 17.72 -3.81
C TYR A 13 -28.14 18.11 -2.94
N ALA A 14 -27.31 17.13 -2.55
CA ALA A 14 -26.08 17.38 -1.81
C ALA A 14 -25.08 18.29 -2.58
N LEU A 15 -24.99 18.13 -3.91
CA LEU A 15 -24.16 18.99 -4.75
C LEU A 15 -24.72 20.42 -4.87
N GLU A 16 -26.03 20.58 -4.96
CA GLU A 16 -26.68 21.90 -4.92
C GLU A 16 -26.43 22.61 -3.59
N MET A 17 -26.54 21.90 -2.46
CA MET A 17 -26.22 22.47 -1.15
C MET A 17 -24.74 22.89 -1.05
N ALA A 18 -23.83 22.14 -1.67
CA ALA A 18 -22.42 22.51 -1.76
C ALA A 18 -22.22 23.77 -2.63
N ARG A 19 -22.98 23.90 -3.72
CA ARG A 19 -22.97 25.08 -4.60
C ARG A 19 -23.48 26.32 -3.88
N GLU A 20 -24.57 26.21 -3.12
CA GLU A 20 -25.12 27.29 -2.31
C GLU A 20 -24.15 27.72 -1.19
N THR A 21 -23.58 26.75 -0.48
CA THR A 21 -22.66 27.00 0.66
C THR A 21 -21.37 27.70 0.22
N PHE A 22 -20.78 27.29 -0.91
CA PHE A 22 -19.47 27.76 -1.33
C PHE A 22 -19.48 28.78 -2.47
N GLY A 23 -20.65 29.05 -3.06
CA GLY A 23 -20.84 30.04 -4.13
C GLY A 23 -20.03 29.74 -5.39
N ARG A 24 -19.52 30.78 -6.06
CA ARG A 24 -18.82 30.66 -7.36
C ARG A 24 -17.61 29.72 -7.34
N GLN A 25 -16.99 29.49 -6.18
CA GLN A 25 -15.80 28.64 -6.02
C GLN A 25 -16.13 27.23 -5.48
N TRP A 26 -17.40 26.82 -5.52
CA TRP A 26 -17.84 25.58 -4.88
C TRP A 26 -17.08 24.33 -5.32
N LYS A 27 -16.67 24.23 -6.59
CA LYS A 27 -15.89 23.08 -7.08
C LYS A 27 -14.50 22.99 -6.44
N ALA A 28 -13.80 24.12 -6.31
CA ALA A 28 -12.48 24.16 -5.68
C ALA A 28 -12.55 23.87 -4.18
N LYS A 29 -13.52 24.48 -3.49
CA LYS A 29 -13.72 24.28 -2.04
C LYS A 29 -14.22 22.88 -1.70
N LEU A 30 -15.10 22.31 -2.52
CA LEU A 30 -15.56 20.92 -2.34
C LEU A 30 -14.42 19.92 -2.53
N ARG A 31 -13.49 20.18 -3.47
CA ARG A 31 -12.27 19.37 -3.62
C ARG A 31 -11.41 19.40 -2.35
N VAL A 32 -11.20 20.58 -1.76
CA VAL A 32 -10.46 20.71 -0.49
C VAL A 32 -11.15 19.91 0.62
N CYS A 33 -12.49 19.96 0.70
CA CYS A 33 -13.25 19.12 1.65
C CYS A 33 -13.05 17.63 1.42
N TRP A 34 -12.97 17.20 0.16
CA TRP A 34 -12.66 15.81 -0.19
C TRP A 34 -11.23 15.40 0.19
N GLU A 35 -10.25 16.26 -0.05
CA GLU A 35 -8.83 15.96 0.26
C GLU A 35 -8.57 15.93 1.76
N THR A 36 -9.23 16.80 2.51
CA THR A 36 -9.05 16.95 3.97
C THR A 36 -10.01 16.09 4.79
N GLY A 37 -11.13 15.65 4.21
CA GLY A 37 -12.21 14.95 4.91
C GLY A 37 -13.05 15.85 5.83
N VAL A 38 -12.80 17.16 5.80
CA VAL A 38 -13.44 18.17 6.65
C VAL A 38 -14.47 18.94 5.84
N TYR A 39 -15.73 18.90 6.29
CA TYR A 39 -16.84 19.65 5.70
C TYR A 39 -17.30 20.73 6.67
N PRO A 40 -17.71 21.92 6.19
CA PRO A 40 -18.34 22.91 7.05
C PRO A 40 -19.64 22.36 7.64
N ARG A 41 -20.07 22.91 8.77
CA ARG A 41 -21.24 22.45 9.53
C ARG A 41 -22.54 22.45 8.70
N SER A 42 -22.65 23.34 7.71
CA SER A 42 -23.78 23.39 6.76
C SER A 42 -23.82 22.22 5.78
N LEU A 43 -22.70 21.53 5.55
CA LEU A 43 -22.56 20.40 4.63
C LEU A 43 -22.28 19.06 5.31
N SER A 44 -22.08 19.05 6.63
CA SER A 44 -21.72 17.83 7.37
C SER A 44 -22.80 16.75 7.28
N GLN A 45 -24.07 17.13 7.15
CA GLN A 45 -25.19 16.20 7.01
C GLN A 45 -25.23 15.50 5.64
N TYR A 46 -24.61 16.09 4.60
CA TYR A 46 -24.55 15.54 3.24
C TYR A 46 -23.22 14.86 2.93
N LYS A 47 -22.40 14.62 3.96
CA LYS A 47 -21.03 14.10 3.82
C LYS A 47 -21.00 12.74 3.13
N ALA A 48 -21.96 11.87 3.42
CA ALA A 48 -22.01 10.52 2.87
C ALA A 48 -22.28 10.57 1.35
N GLU A 49 -23.26 11.37 0.94
CA GLU A 49 -23.69 11.55 -0.44
C GLU A 49 -22.59 12.24 -1.26
N LEU A 50 -21.96 13.30 -0.74
CA LEU A 50 -20.84 13.98 -1.40
C LEU A 50 -19.62 13.07 -1.56
N GLN A 51 -19.38 12.17 -0.60
CA GLN A 51 -18.31 11.20 -0.68
C GLN A 51 -18.62 10.08 -1.70
N GLN A 52 -19.88 9.65 -1.83
CA GLN A 52 -20.30 8.71 -2.87
C GLN A 52 -20.16 9.31 -4.27
N VAL A 53 -20.51 10.58 -4.45
CA VAL A 53 -20.29 11.31 -5.71
C VAL A 53 -18.80 11.34 -6.07
N ARG A 54 -17.92 11.61 -5.10
CA ARG A 54 -16.46 11.56 -5.33
C ARG A 54 -16.00 10.17 -5.74
N ASN A 55 -16.53 9.13 -5.11
CA ASN A 55 -16.15 7.75 -5.41
C ASN A 55 -16.60 7.33 -6.82
N GLY A 56 -17.76 7.83 -7.30
CA GLY A 56 -18.29 7.54 -8.63
C GLY A 56 -17.67 8.35 -9.76
N GLY A 57 -17.50 9.67 -9.58
CA GLY A 57 -16.98 10.57 -10.64
C GLY A 57 -15.49 10.90 -10.56
N GLY A 58 -14.82 10.60 -9.45
CA GLY A 58 -13.45 11.05 -9.15
C GLY A 58 -13.37 12.55 -8.81
N PRO A 59 -12.21 13.07 -8.36
CA PRO A 59 -12.04 14.51 -8.09
C PRO A 59 -11.82 15.35 -9.36
N ASN A 60 -11.53 14.69 -10.50
CA ASN A 60 -11.09 15.35 -11.73
C ASN A 60 -12.22 16.03 -12.51
N TRP A 61 -13.50 15.70 -12.28
CA TRP A 61 -14.60 16.46 -12.92
C TRP A 61 -14.83 17.84 -12.28
N LEU A 62 -14.19 18.11 -11.13
CA LEU A 62 -14.19 19.42 -10.49
C LEU A 62 -13.11 20.38 -11.03
N THR A 63 -12.23 19.96 -11.94
CA THR A 63 -11.29 20.89 -12.62
C THR A 63 -12.00 21.62 -13.75
N GLN A 64 -11.92 22.95 -13.79
CA GLN A 64 -12.13 23.68 -15.04
C GLN A 64 -11.01 23.28 -16.00
N SER A 65 -11.34 23.02 -17.26
CA SER A 65 -10.39 23.07 -18.36
C SER A 65 -9.93 24.53 -18.53
N ASP A 66 -8.63 24.78 -18.43
CA ASP A 66 -8.05 26.10 -18.70
C ASP A 66 -8.34 26.50 -20.15
N SER A 67 -9.19 27.51 -20.32
CA SER A 67 -9.41 28.20 -21.59
C SER A 67 -8.42 29.36 -21.69
N THR A 68 -7.15 29.05 -22.01
CA THR A 68 -6.13 30.06 -22.34
C THR A 68 -5.42 29.69 -23.65
N ALA A 69 -6.19 29.67 -24.73
CA ALA A 69 -5.68 29.86 -26.09
C ALA A 69 -6.80 30.46 -26.96
N ASN A 70 -6.71 31.74 -27.30
CA ASN A 70 -7.49 32.40 -28.36
C ASN A 70 -6.57 33.49 -28.95
N PRO A 71 -6.50 33.72 -30.28
CA PRO A 71 -7.65 34.22 -31.04
C PRO A 71 -7.82 33.59 -32.44
N LEU A 72 -9.07 33.36 -32.86
CA LEU A 72 -9.63 33.85 -34.13
C LEU A 72 -11.07 33.33 -34.30
N GLY A 73 -12.03 34.25 -34.10
CA GLY A 73 -13.39 34.28 -34.68
C GLY A 73 -14.30 33.06 -34.57
N ALA A 74 -15.26 33.07 -33.63
CA ALA A 74 -16.68 32.78 -33.92
C ALA A 74 -17.56 32.94 -32.66
N ALA A 75 -18.84 33.16 -32.92
CA ALA A 75 -19.88 33.74 -32.08
C ALA A 75 -20.33 32.91 -30.84
N VAL A 76 -20.95 33.67 -29.94
CA VAL A 76 -21.64 33.32 -28.68
C VAL A 76 -22.69 32.21 -28.83
N GLY A 77 -22.72 31.24 -27.91
CA GLY A 77 -23.82 30.30 -27.67
C GLY A 77 -23.79 29.71 -26.23
N PRO A 78 -24.93 29.41 -25.57
CA PRO A 78 -25.00 29.22 -24.12
C PRO A 78 -25.08 27.75 -23.64
N LEU A 79 -24.49 27.52 -22.46
CA LEU A 79 -24.88 26.60 -21.38
C LEU A 79 -25.24 25.12 -21.73
N CYS A 80 -24.39 24.18 -21.29
CA CYS A 80 -24.76 22.77 -21.17
C CYS A 80 -25.97 22.59 -20.22
N ARG A 81 -27.11 22.21 -20.79
CA ARG A 81 -28.27 21.64 -20.09
C ARG A 81 -28.06 20.15 -19.86
N VAL A 82 -28.42 19.68 -18.65
CA VAL A 82 -28.66 18.27 -18.34
C VAL A 82 -30.05 17.91 -18.89
N ALA A 83 -30.14 16.88 -19.73
CA ALA A 83 -31.41 16.40 -20.28
C ALA A 83 -32.04 15.35 -19.36
N ILE A 84 -33.33 15.52 -19.07
CA ILE A 84 -34.18 14.66 -18.24
C ILE A 84 -34.92 13.68 -19.17
N ALA A 85 -34.89 12.38 -18.87
CA ALA A 85 -35.84 11.41 -19.42
C ALA A 85 -36.70 10.85 -18.28
N LEU A 86 -37.94 11.34 -18.19
CA LEU A 86 -39.02 10.73 -17.42
C LEU A 86 -39.97 10.07 -18.42
N SER A 87 -40.33 8.81 -18.19
CA SER A 87 -41.51 8.16 -18.80
C SER A 87 -42.42 7.74 -17.66
N PRO A 88 -43.72 8.04 -17.72
CA PRO A 88 -44.72 6.99 -18.07
C PRO A 88 -46.00 7.56 -18.76
N PRO A 89 -47.11 6.81 -18.89
CA PRO A 89 -47.44 5.80 -19.90
C PRO A 89 -48.51 6.25 -20.94
N SER A 90 -48.64 5.46 -22.02
CA SER A 90 -49.78 5.28 -22.95
C SER A 90 -50.74 6.45 -23.26
N HIS A 91 -50.70 6.96 -24.50
CA HIS A 91 -51.84 6.97 -25.45
C HIS A 91 -51.43 7.58 -26.79
N SER A 92 -51.64 6.83 -27.88
CA SER A 92 -51.64 7.27 -29.28
C SER A 92 -52.98 7.94 -29.66
N PRO A 93 -53.24 8.46 -30.90
CA PRO A 93 -52.40 8.61 -32.11
C PRO A 93 -52.60 9.97 -32.88
N ARG A 94 -52.02 10.05 -34.10
CA ARG A 94 -52.35 10.94 -35.27
C ARG A 94 -51.69 12.33 -35.30
N LEU A 95 -51.24 12.93 -36.42
CA LEU A 95 -51.27 12.68 -37.88
C LEU A 95 -50.23 13.63 -38.56
N TRP A 96 -49.81 13.22 -39.77
CA TRP A 96 -49.48 14.01 -41.00
C TRP A 96 -48.19 14.86 -41.19
N SER A 97 -47.38 14.32 -42.11
CA SER A 97 -46.73 14.88 -43.32
C SER A 97 -46.71 16.40 -43.57
N THR A 98 -45.58 16.90 -44.09
CA THR A 98 -45.36 17.14 -45.54
C THR A 98 -44.01 17.81 -45.85
N SER A 99 -43.26 17.22 -46.79
CA SER A 99 -42.63 17.83 -47.99
C SER A 99 -41.52 18.91 -47.81
N SER A 100 -40.58 19.15 -48.71
CA SER A 100 -40.09 18.54 -49.96
C SER A 100 -38.92 19.41 -50.46
N ARG A 101 -38.19 18.91 -51.48
CA ARG A 101 -37.15 19.57 -52.32
C ARG A 101 -35.75 19.60 -51.70
N GLY A 102 -34.71 18.93 -52.21
CA GLY A 102 -34.46 18.41 -53.56
C GLY A 102 -33.67 19.42 -54.37
N ILE A 103 -32.39 19.13 -54.67
CA ILE A 103 -31.72 19.25 -55.98
C ILE A 103 -30.30 18.66 -55.85
N SER A 104 -30.00 17.78 -56.79
CA SER A 104 -28.75 17.08 -57.05
C SER A 104 -27.96 17.84 -58.14
N GLN A 105 -26.62 17.75 -58.15
CA GLN A 105 -25.85 17.28 -59.32
C GLN A 105 -24.32 17.30 -59.07
N THR A 106 -23.67 16.21 -59.45
CA THR A 106 -22.22 15.95 -59.63
C THR A 106 -21.87 16.09 -61.13
N PRO A 107 -20.68 15.66 -61.67
CA PRO A 107 -19.26 15.80 -61.28
C PRO A 107 -18.36 16.30 -62.46
N LEU A 108 -17.04 16.50 -62.27
CA LEU A 108 -15.91 15.96 -63.10
C LEU A 108 -14.57 16.72 -63.02
N SER A 109 -13.51 15.90 -63.09
CA SER A 109 -12.05 16.06 -63.24
C SER A 109 -11.44 17.24 -64.02
N ARG A 110 -10.22 17.67 -63.61
CA ARG A 110 -8.92 17.52 -64.35
C ARG A 110 -7.79 18.32 -63.67
N SER A 111 -6.59 17.74 -63.62
CA SER A 111 -5.31 18.41 -63.30
C SER A 111 -4.77 19.22 -64.49
N PRO A 112 -3.84 20.19 -64.28
CA PRO A 112 -2.45 19.90 -64.63
C PRO A 112 -1.36 20.54 -63.73
N ALA A 113 -0.15 20.06 -64.01
CA ALA A 113 1.22 20.27 -63.55
C ALA A 113 1.75 21.64 -63.01
N GLN A 114 2.67 21.49 -62.04
CA GLN A 114 4.00 22.12 -61.85
C GLN A 114 4.19 23.64 -61.67
N ALA A 115 4.69 24.02 -60.49
CA ALA A 115 5.81 24.96 -60.31
C ALA A 115 6.40 24.82 -58.88
N MET A 116 7.73 24.70 -58.78
CA MET A 116 8.50 24.77 -57.53
C MET A 116 8.52 26.20 -56.97
N PRO A 117 8.69 26.35 -55.64
CA PRO A 117 9.85 27.13 -55.22
C PRO A 117 10.64 26.49 -54.07
N SER A 118 11.95 26.63 -54.19
CA SER A 118 12.99 26.41 -53.20
C SER A 118 12.84 27.33 -51.99
N THR A 119 12.76 26.78 -50.77
CA THR A 119 13.20 27.50 -49.56
C THR A 119 13.50 26.51 -48.42
N THR A 120 14.79 26.38 -48.13
CA THR A 120 15.45 26.10 -46.84
C THR A 120 14.66 25.28 -45.80
N ALA A 121 15.01 23.98 -45.69
CA ALA A 121 14.59 23.12 -44.59
C ALA A 121 15.23 23.56 -43.27
N SER A 122 14.44 24.19 -42.39
CA SER A 122 14.74 24.28 -40.98
C SER A 122 14.44 22.93 -40.32
N LEU A 123 15.48 22.13 -40.12
CA LEU A 123 15.46 20.99 -39.20
C LEU A 123 15.23 21.54 -37.79
N GLN A 124 13.98 21.64 -37.38
CA GLN A 124 13.61 21.79 -35.99
C GLN A 124 13.92 20.44 -35.31
N LEU A 125 15.14 20.31 -34.79
CA LEU A 125 15.46 19.28 -33.81
C LEU A 125 14.44 19.43 -32.67
N SER A 126 13.59 18.43 -32.54
CA SER A 126 12.77 18.21 -31.37
C SER A 126 13.72 18.06 -30.18
N PHE A 127 13.80 19.10 -29.36
CA PHE A 127 14.37 19.03 -28.02
C PHE A 127 13.47 18.10 -27.19
N PHE A 128 13.68 16.79 -27.33
CA PHE A 128 13.36 15.88 -26.25
C PHE A 128 14.16 16.36 -25.03
N PRO A 129 13.54 16.57 -23.87
CA PRO A 129 14.31 16.93 -22.69
C PRO A 129 15.30 15.78 -22.45
N MET A 130 16.60 16.09 -22.55
CA MET A 130 17.65 15.18 -22.11
C MET A 130 17.30 14.73 -20.69
N VAL A 131 16.96 13.44 -20.55
CA VAL A 131 16.82 12.80 -19.24
C VAL A 131 18.12 13.07 -18.51
N GLN A 132 18.07 13.82 -17.40
CA GLN A 132 19.28 14.10 -16.63
C GLN A 132 19.72 12.79 -15.96
N PRO A 133 20.81 12.14 -16.40
CA PRO A 133 21.19 10.79 -15.95
C PRO A 133 21.47 10.74 -14.45
N GLU A 134 21.81 11.88 -13.84
CA GLU A 134 22.12 11.99 -12.41
C GLU A 134 20.90 11.86 -11.50
N LYS A 135 19.69 12.16 -11.99
CA LYS A 135 18.47 12.12 -11.15
C LYS A 135 17.87 10.72 -11.00
N GLU A 136 18.26 9.79 -11.87
CA GLU A 136 17.70 8.44 -11.93
C GLU A 136 18.71 7.33 -11.59
N GLY A 137 19.98 7.70 -11.33
CA GLY A 137 20.99 6.84 -10.73
C GLY A 137 20.75 6.60 -9.22
N LEU A 138 21.61 5.78 -8.61
CA LEU A 138 21.57 5.59 -7.15
C LEU A 138 21.90 6.90 -6.43
N TYR A 139 21.08 7.23 -5.44
CA TYR A 139 21.37 8.33 -4.54
C TYR A 139 22.51 7.92 -3.60
N LEU A 140 23.71 8.49 -3.78
CA LEU A 140 24.90 8.15 -3.00
C LEU A 140 25.47 9.40 -2.29
N PRO A 141 25.04 9.67 -1.03
CA PRO A 141 25.61 10.73 -0.22
C PRO A 141 27.13 10.54 0.04
N PRO A 142 27.91 11.63 0.20
CA PRO A 142 29.35 11.54 0.47
C PRO A 142 29.69 10.67 1.69
N VAL A 143 28.92 10.79 2.78
CA VAL A 143 29.10 9.97 3.99
C VAL A 143 28.94 8.47 3.73
N ILE A 144 28.04 8.07 2.82
CA ILE A 144 27.87 6.66 2.45
C ILE A 144 29.05 6.19 1.61
N ARG A 145 29.46 6.98 0.61
CA ARG A 145 30.65 6.66 -0.19
C ARG A 145 31.87 6.45 0.72
N GLN A 146 32.13 7.40 1.62
CA GLN A 146 33.24 7.34 2.57
C GLN A 146 33.15 6.10 3.48
N ALA A 147 31.98 5.79 4.03
CA ALA A 147 31.80 4.59 4.85
C ALA A 147 32.08 3.31 4.06
N MET A 148 31.60 3.23 2.82
CA MET A 148 31.83 2.08 1.94
C MET A 148 33.32 1.94 1.55
N ASP A 149 33.99 3.04 1.25
CA ASP A 149 35.43 3.06 0.92
C ASP A 149 36.30 2.65 2.12
N MET A 150 35.80 2.85 3.35
CA MET A 150 36.42 2.35 4.59
C MET A 150 36.17 0.86 4.86
N GLY A 151 35.46 0.15 3.98
CA GLY A 151 35.14 -1.27 4.12
C GLY A 151 33.91 -1.56 4.98
N ALA A 152 32.92 -0.64 5.03
CA ALA A 152 31.66 -0.90 5.72
C ALA A 152 30.95 -2.15 5.20
N ALA A 153 30.26 -2.87 6.10
CA ALA A 153 29.35 -3.93 5.71
C ALA A 153 28.10 -3.34 5.04
N LEU A 154 27.85 -3.68 3.77
CA LEU A 154 26.64 -3.30 3.05
C LEU A 154 25.54 -4.33 3.29
N VAL A 155 24.50 -3.91 4.00
CA VAL A 155 23.33 -4.74 4.29
C VAL A 155 22.16 -4.23 3.48
N VAL A 156 21.63 -5.07 2.59
CA VAL A 156 20.49 -4.70 1.75
C VAL A 156 19.22 -5.29 2.35
N SER A 157 18.34 -4.44 2.90
CA SER A 157 17.07 -4.88 3.47
C SER A 157 16.08 -5.25 2.37
N VAL A 158 15.68 -6.52 2.30
CA VAL A 158 14.83 -7.05 1.24
C VAL A 158 13.50 -7.57 1.81
N SER A 159 12.41 -7.38 1.06
CA SER A 159 11.09 -7.90 1.42
C SER A 159 10.40 -8.64 0.27
N GLY A 160 11.07 -8.82 -0.86
CA GLY A 160 10.50 -9.40 -2.09
C GLY A 160 9.65 -8.43 -2.91
N GLY A 161 9.47 -7.20 -2.42
CA GLY A 161 8.75 -6.16 -3.16
C GLY A 161 9.60 -5.54 -4.26
N LYS A 162 8.95 -5.00 -5.30
CA LYS A 162 9.59 -4.37 -6.47
C LYS A 162 10.68 -3.35 -6.10
N ASP A 163 10.41 -2.51 -5.09
CA ASP A 163 11.32 -1.45 -4.67
C ASP A 163 12.57 -2.03 -3.98
N SER A 164 12.41 -3.03 -3.09
CA SER A 164 13.55 -3.69 -2.46
C SER A 164 14.35 -4.56 -3.42
N ASP A 165 13.67 -5.17 -4.39
CA ASP A 165 14.27 -6.00 -5.42
C ASP A 165 15.14 -5.17 -6.39
N ALA A 166 14.59 -4.06 -6.89
CA ALA A 166 15.32 -3.15 -7.75
C ALA A 166 16.50 -2.52 -7.02
N MET A 167 16.30 -2.14 -5.74
CA MET A 167 17.38 -1.69 -4.87
C MET A 167 18.49 -2.74 -4.74
N LEU A 168 18.15 -4.02 -4.51
CA LEU A 168 19.16 -5.08 -4.41
C LEU A 168 19.97 -5.21 -5.70
N VAL A 169 19.30 -5.24 -6.86
CA VAL A 169 19.98 -5.30 -8.16
C VAL A 169 20.92 -4.10 -8.34
N ALA A 170 20.42 -2.89 -8.11
CA ALA A 170 21.18 -1.66 -8.34
C ALA A 170 22.36 -1.52 -7.38
N THR A 171 22.16 -1.78 -6.08
CA THR A 171 23.23 -1.68 -5.08
C THR A 171 24.33 -2.71 -5.30
N VAL A 172 24.00 -3.93 -5.73
CA VAL A 172 25.00 -4.94 -6.10
C VAL A 172 25.80 -4.53 -7.34
N LYS A 173 25.13 -3.97 -8.36
CA LYS A 173 25.82 -3.41 -9.54
C LYS A 173 26.80 -2.31 -9.14
N ALA A 174 26.37 -1.36 -8.30
CA ALA A 174 27.22 -0.28 -7.82
C ALA A 174 28.37 -0.77 -6.94
N TYR A 175 28.10 -1.72 -6.03
CA TYR A 175 29.12 -2.31 -5.18
C TYR A 175 30.27 -2.92 -5.99
N ARG A 176 29.94 -3.66 -7.06
CA ARG A 176 30.92 -4.23 -7.99
C ARG A 176 31.64 -3.15 -8.80
N ALA A 177 30.89 -2.20 -9.37
CA ALA A 177 31.44 -1.16 -10.22
C ALA A 177 32.39 -0.20 -9.47
N MET A 178 32.13 0.07 -8.19
CA MET A 178 32.95 0.94 -7.36
C MET A 178 34.11 0.21 -6.66
N GLY A 179 34.19 -1.13 -6.79
CA GLY A 179 35.26 -1.92 -6.17
C GLY A 179 35.24 -1.93 -4.64
N TRP A 180 34.05 -1.78 -4.03
CA TRP A 180 33.92 -1.88 -2.58
C TRP A 180 34.28 -3.29 -2.09
N ASN A 181 35.00 -3.38 -0.98
CA ASN A 181 35.58 -4.63 -0.47
C ASN A 181 34.98 -5.11 0.86
N GLY A 182 34.19 -4.28 1.54
CA GLY A 182 33.48 -4.66 2.78
C GLY A 182 32.36 -5.66 2.50
N PRO A 183 31.95 -6.51 3.46
CA PRO A 183 31.00 -7.61 3.18
C PRO A 183 29.64 -7.09 2.69
N ILE A 184 29.04 -7.79 1.72
CA ILE A 184 27.68 -7.51 1.22
C ILE A 184 26.74 -8.70 1.49
N PHE A 185 25.56 -8.43 2.03
CA PHE A 185 24.51 -9.44 2.17
C PHE A 185 23.10 -8.85 2.14
N ALA A 186 22.14 -9.66 1.69
CA ALA A 186 20.72 -9.34 1.75
C ALA A 186 20.14 -9.79 3.08
N LEU A 187 19.29 -8.97 3.69
CA LEU A 187 18.66 -9.25 4.97
C LEU A 187 17.13 -9.29 4.81
N PHE A 188 16.54 -10.47 5.03
CA PHE A 188 15.10 -10.69 5.02
C PHE A 188 14.59 -10.94 6.44
N CYS A 189 13.56 -10.20 6.84
CA CYS A 189 12.88 -10.40 8.13
C CYS A 189 11.57 -11.14 7.89
N ASP A 190 11.57 -12.43 8.21
CA ASP A 190 10.45 -13.34 7.95
C ASP A 190 9.40 -13.21 9.06
N LEU A 191 8.19 -12.75 8.67
CA LEU A 191 7.05 -12.55 9.57
C LEU A 191 6.20 -13.81 9.77
N GLY A 192 6.64 -14.96 9.24
CA GLY A 192 5.94 -16.24 9.32
C GLY A 192 4.83 -16.36 8.29
N ARG A 193 3.75 -17.05 8.67
CA ARG A 193 2.64 -17.43 7.77
C ARG A 193 1.83 -16.27 7.15
N ILE A 194 2.11 -15.02 7.53
CA ILE A 194 1.49 -13.83 6.92
C ILE A 194 2.23 -13.36 5.67
N GLU A 195 3.44 -13.86 5.40
CA GLU A 195 4.14 -13.58 4.15
C GLU A 195 3.41 -14.20 2.97
N TRP A 196 3.57 -13.62 1.78
CA TRP A 196 3.01 -14.22 0.57
C TRP A 196 3.64 -15.58 0.28
N ALA A 197 2.84 -16.51 -0.24
CA ALA A 197 3.36 -17.75 -0.79
C ALA A 197 4.40 -17.46 -1.89
N GLY A 198 5.59 -18.04 -1.75
CA GLY A 198 6.70 -17.82 -2.68
C GLY A 198 7.61 -16.63 -2.36
N ALA A 199 7.32 -15.83 -1.33
CA ALA A 199 8.11 -14.63 -1.02
C ALA A 199 9.58 -14.97 -0.72
N LEU A 200 9.82 -15.99 0.11
CA LEU A 200 11.17 -16.41 0.47
C LEU A 200 11.90 -17.07 -0.71
N GLU A 201 11.20 -17.90 -1.49
CA GLU A 201 11.71 -18.54 -2.71
C GLU A 201 12.15 -17.49 -3.73
N HIS A 202 11.33 -16.47 -3.94
CA HIS A 202 11.62 -15.35 -4.83
C HIS A 202 12.85 -14.56 -4.38
N ILE A 203 12.94 -14.21 -3.09
CA ILE A 203 14.09 -13.49 -2.52
C ILE A 203 15.36 -14.34 -2.65
N ARG A 204 15.30 -15.63 -2.31
CA ARG A 204 16.43 -16.57 -2.45
C ARG A 204 16.91 -16.64 -3.90
N SER A 205 16.01 -16.93 -4.84
CA SER A 205 16.33 -17.00 -6.26
C SER A 205 16.97 -15.70 -6.78
N ARG A 206 16.52 -14.53 -6.30
CA ARG A 206 17.15 -13.25 -6.65
C ARG A 206 18.56 -13.13 -6.06
N CYS A 207 18.73 -13.47 -4.79
CA CYS A 207 20.03 -13.41 -4.12
C CYS A 207 21.05 -14.37 -4.77
N ASP A 208 20.61 -15.59 -5.10
CA ASP A 208 21.44 -16.61 -5.75
C ASP A 208 21.92 -16.14 -7.13
N ARG A 209 21.01 -15.59 -7.96
CA ARG A 209 21.36 -15.00 -9.28
C ARG A 209 22.33 -13.82 -9.17
N LEU A 210 22.24 -13.07 -8.08
CA LEU A 210 23.15 -11.96 -7.82
C LEU A 210 24.42 -12.39 -7.10
N GLY A 211 24.56 -13.65 -6.69
CA GLY A 211 25.72 -14.12 -5.90
C GLY A 211 25.84 -13.41 -4.55
N VAL A 212 24.73 -13.01 -3.93
CA VAL A 212 24.70 -12.32 -2.64
C VAL A 212 24.15 -13.26 -1.58
N ARG A 213 24.83 -13.35 -0.43
CA ARG A 213 24.34 -14.15 0.70
C ARG A 213 23.02 -13.59 1.22
N LEU A 214 22.01 -14.47 1.38
CA LEU A 214 20.77 -14.13 2.06
C LEU A 214 20.84 -14.51 3.54
N VAL A 215 20.61 -13.54 4.42
CA VAL A 215 20.42 -13.73 5.86
C VAL A 215 18.93 -13.60 6.18
N VAL A 216 18.33 -14.68 6.69
CA VAL A 216 16.92 -14.69 7.11
C VAL A 216 16.87 -14.62 8.63
N VAL A 217 16.19 -13.60 9.15
CA VAL A 217 15.97 -13.44 10.59
C VAL A 217 14.50 -13.63 10.93
N LYS A 218 14.24 -14.28 12.07
CA LYS A 218 12.91 -14.60 12.59
C LYS A 218 12.83 -14.22 14.06
N ARG A 219 11.64 -13.85 14.52
CA ARG A 219 11.37 -13.72 15.95
C ARG A 219 11.23 -15.14 16.56
N PRO A 220 11.95 -15.46 17.65
CA PRO A 220 11.89 -16.79 18.27
C PRO A 220 10.50 -17.19 18.77
N GLN A 221 9.70 -16.22 19.26
CA GLN A 221 8.37 -16.45 19.83
C GLN A 221 7.25 -16.47 18.78
N GLY A 222 7.56 -16.79 17.52
CA GLY A 222 6.59 -16.86 16.43
C GLY A 222 6.47 -15.59 15.59
N GLY A 223 5.70 -15.71 14.50
CA GLY A 223 5.49 -14.69 13.48
C GLY A 223 4.50 -13.59 13.89
N LEU A 224 4.08 -12.78 12.92
CA LEU A 224 3.22 -11.62 13.21
C LEU A 224 1.82 -12.03 13.69
N VAL A 225 1.25 -13.10 13.11
CA VAL A 225 -0.07 -13.59 13.53
C VAL A 225 -0.01 -14.16 14.95
N ASP A 226 1.06 -14.88 15.30
CA ASP A 226 1.30 -15.37 16.67
C ASP A 226 1.41 -14.20 17.65
N ARG A 227 2.08 -13.13 17.24
CA ARG A 227 2.19 -11.92 18.06
C ARG A 227 0.83 -11.27 18.35
N TRP A 228 -0.07 -11.26 17.36
CA TRP A 228 -1.44 -10.76 17.55
C TRP A 228 -2.25 -11.69 18.47
N ARG A 229 -2.15 -13.02 18.31
CA ARG A 229 -2.80 -13.98 19.22
C ARG A 229 -2.30 -13.86 20.66
N GLN A 230 -0.98 -13.86 20.88
CA GLN A 230 -0.37 -13.62 22.19
C GLN A 230 -0.84 -12.31 22.83
N ARG A 231 -1.06 -11.27 22.02
CA ARG A 231 -1.57 -9.99 22.49
C ARG A 231 -3.05 -10.09 22.88
N PHE A 232 -3.85 -10.76 22.07
CA PHE A 232 -5.25 -11.03 22.37
C PHE A 232 -5.40 -11.80 23.68
N GLU A 233 -4.69 -12.91 23.83
CA GLU A 233 -4.65 -13.74 25.04
C GLU A 233 -4.20 -12.92 26.27
N ALA A 234 -3.15 -12.10 26.15
CA ALA A 234 -2.69 -11.25 27.24
C ALA A 234 -3.69 -10.14 27.61
N ILE A 235 -4.52 -9.69 26.67
CA ILE A 235 -5.61 -8.74 26.95
C ILE A 235 -6.78 -9.47 27.61
N ALA A 236 -7.13 -10.66 27.14
CA ALA A 236 -8.21 -11.49 27.70
C ALA A 236 -7.89 -11.94 29.13
N ALA A 237 -6.70 -12.46 29.40
CA ALA A 237 -6.27 -12.89 30.73
C ALA A 237 -6.29 -11.76 31.77
N LYS A 238 -6.03 -10.51 31.35
CA LYS A 238 -6.17 -9.33 32.23
C LYS A 238 -7.62 -9.01 32.55
N GLN A 239 -8.56 -9.30 31.63
CA GLN A 239 -9.98 -9.11 31.88
C GLN A 239 -10.50 -10.13 32.91
N ASP A 240 -10.02 -11.38 32.84
CA ASP A 240 -10.40 -12.42 33.80
C ASP A 240 -9.83 -12.15 35.20
N SER A 241 -8.60 -11.63 35.30
CA SER A 241 -7.99 -11.25 36.59
C SER A 241 -8.62 -10.00 37.21
N ASP A 242 -9.09 -9.04 36.40
CA ASP A 242 -9.86 -7.88 36.87
C ASP A 242 -11.33 -8.24 37.21
N GLY A 243 -11.75 -9.48 36.93
CA GLY A 243 -13.04 -10.05 37.34
C GLY A 243 -13.08 -10.58 38.77
N SER A 244 -11.93 -10.78 39.41
CA SER A 244 -11.81 -11.20 40.83
C SER A 244 -11.07 -10.18 41.71
N GLY A 245 -11.01 -8.93 41.25
CA GLY A 245 -10.35 -7.82 41.93
C GLY A 245 -11.25 -6.61 42.00
N GLY A 246 -12.40 -6.76 42.67
CA GLY A 246 -13.07 -5.59 43.23
C GLY A 246 -12.04 -4.83 44.05
N GLY A 247 -11.59 -3.68 43.53
CA GLY A 247 -10.83 -2.75 44.33
C GLY A 247 -11.61 -2.54 45.61
N GLY A 248 -11.01 -2.89 46.74
CA GLY A 248 -11.59 -2.63 48.05
C GLY A 248 -11.92 -1.15 48.12
N GLU A 249 -13.18 -0.82 47.92
CA GLU A 249 -13.71 0.49 48.24
C GLU A 249 -13.51 0.63 49.75
N LYS A 250 -12.72 1.62 50.17
CA LYS A 250 -12.72 2.03 51.57
C LYS A 250 -14.15 2.46 51.89
N VAL A 251 -14.88 1.60 52.58
CA VAL A 251 -16.16 1.92 53.20
C VAL A 251 -15.89 3.06 54.17
N GLY A 252 -16.34 4.25 53.81
CA GLY A 252 -16.06 5.46 54.57
C GLY A 252 -17.10 6.57 54.40
N ASP A 253 -17.63 6.83 53.20
CA ASP A 253 -18.60 7.93 53.03
C ASP A 253 -19.50 7.85 51.78
N THR A 254 -19.56 6.70 51.09
CA THR A 254 -20.37 6.55 49.87
C THR A 254 -21.82 6.18 50.24
N PRO A 255 -22.86 6.97 49.86
CA PRO A 255 -24.24 6.65 50.18
C PRO A 255 -24.72 5.39 49.43
N LEU A 256 -25.42 4.52 50.17
CA LEU A 256 -25.85 3.17 49.78
C LEU A 256 -26.81 3.12 48.57
N TRP A 257 -27.51 4.21 48.27
CA TRP A 257 -28.55 4.28 47.23
C TRP A 257 -28.22 5.32 46.16
N SER A 258 -28.56 5.03 44.89
CA SER A 258 -28.36 5.99 43.80
C SER A 258 -29.24 7.23 43.99
N SER A 259 -28.64 8.42 43.91
CA SER A 259 -29.33 9.71 43.97
C SER A 259 -29.26 10.45 42.63
N SER A 260 -29.98 11.56 42.50
CA SER A 260 -29.93 12.42 41.30
C SER A 260 -28.52 12.98 41.05
N GLN A 261 -27.74 13.20 42.11
CA GLN A 261 -26.34 13.63 42.08
C GLN A 261 -25.33 12.46 42.00
N ASN A 262 -25.66 11.28 42.57
CA ASN A 262 -24.83 10.07 42.53
C ASN A 262 -25.57 8.91 41.83
N ARG A 263 -25.61 8.94 40.50
CA ARG A 263 -26.31 7.94 39.67
C ARG A 263 -25.42 6.76 39.31
N TYR A 264 -25.27 5.81 40.23
CA TYR A 264 -24.42 4.64 40.01
C TYR A 264 -24.86 3.76 38.82
N CYS A 265 -26.15 3.77 38.48
CA CYS A 265 -26.71 3.09 37.32
C CYS A 265 -26.27 3.68 35.97
N THR A 266 -25.82 4.94 35.93
CA THR A 266 -25.18 5.55 34.75
C THR A 266 -23.67 5.46 34.84
N SER A 267 -23.03 5.89 35.94
CA SER A 267 -21.56 5.93 35.99
C SER A 267 -20.90 4.55 36.03
N HIS A 268 -21.42 3.57 36.79
CA HIS A 268 -20.76 2.27 36.98
C HIS A 268 -21.28 1.14 36.06
N LEU A 269 -22.57 1.20 35.71
CA LEU A 269 -23.23 0.14 34.94
C LEU A 269 -23.42 0.48 33.46
N LYS A 270 -23.40 1.77 33.07
CA LYS A 270 -23.51 2.21 31.66
C LYS A 270 -22.22 2.85 31.16
N GLU A 271 -21.75 3.90 31.82
CA GLU A 271 -20.56 4.66 31.46
C GLU A 271 -19.29 3.89 31.76
N GLN A 272 -19.09 3.24 32.91
CA GLN A 272 -17.89 2.42 33.11
C GLN A 272 -17.86 1.16 32.24
N GLN A 273 -19.03 0.60 31.88
CA GLN A 273 -19.08 -0.52 30.94
C GLN A 273 -18.82 -0.04 29.51
N ALA A 274 -19.37 1.11 29.11
CA ALA A 274 -19.07 1.78 27.86
C ALA A 274 -17.61 2.26 27.80
N ASP A 275 -17.07 2.85 28.87
CA ASP A 275 -15.68 3.29 29.04
C ASP A 275 -14.73 2.12 29.10
N LYS A 276 -15.11 0.97 29.64
CA LYS A 276 -14.33 -0.26 29.49
C LYS A 276 -14.24 -0.62 28.01
N VAL A 277 -15.33 -0.50 27.25
CA VAL A 277 -15.33 -0.69 25.78
C VAL A 277 -14.60 0.43 25.03
N LEU A 278 -14.66 1.68 25.47
CA LEU A 278 -13.99 2.83 24.84
C LEU A 278 -12.50 2.87 25.21
N ARG A 279 -12.10 2.44 26.41
CA ARG A 279 -10.69 2.19 26.80
C ARG A 279 -10.08 1.02 26.02
N LYS A 280 -10.88 0.04 25.55
CA LYS A 280 -10.42 -0.97 24.56
C LYS A 280 -9.95 -0.35 23.24
N ILE A 281 -10.33 0.90 22.94
CA ILE A 281 -9.90 1.66 21.77
C ILE A 281 -8.62 2.47 22.07
N GLY A 282 -8.33 2.77 23.35
CA GLY A 282 -7.39 3.83 23.74
C GLY A 282 -5.93 3.45 24.02
N ASN A 283 -5.59 2.25 24.51
CA ASN A 283 -4.27 2.05 25.15
C ASN A 283 -3.25 1.14 24.44
N ALA A 284 -3.60 0.51 23.31
CA ALA A 284 -2.73 0.08 22.21
C ALA A 284 -3.47 -1.01 21.40
N PRO A 285 -3.60 -0.86 20.08
CA PRO A 285 -4.48 -1.71 19.27
C PRO A 285 -4.03 -3.17 19.25
N LEU A 286 -4.98 -4.12 19.13
CA LEU A 286 -4.68 -5.53 18.88
C LEU A 286 -3.86 -5.68 17.59
N TRP A 287 -4.38 -5.12 16.50
CA TRP A 287 -3.73 -5.09 15.20
C TRP A 287 -2.57 -4.10 15.17
N SER A 288 -1.61 -4.34 14.27
CA SER A 288 -0.64 -3.28 13.95
C SER A 288 -1.36 -2.08 13.36
N SER A 289 -0.85 -0.88 13.58
CA SER A 289 -1.37 0.35 12.96
C SER A 289 -0.22 1.20 12.42
N SER A 290 -0.52 2.31 11.76
CA SER A 290 0.52 3.24 11.29
C SER A 290 1.37 3.79 12.44
N GLN A 291 0.78 3.96 13.64
CA GLN A 291 1.41 4.42 14.87
C GLN A 291 2.01 3.27 15.70
N HIS A 292 1.34 2.12 15.76
CA HIS A 292 1.78 0.93 16.52
C HIS A 292 2.18 -0.22 15.58
N ARG A 293 3.37 -0.10 14.97
CA ARG A 293 3.87 -1.09 13.99
C ARG A 293 4.67 -2.21 14.65
N TYR A 294 4.00 -3.16 15.32
CA TYR A 294 4.66 -4.33 15.93
C TYR A 294 5.55 -5.08 14.92
N CYS A 295 5.09 -5.19 13.66
CA CYS A 295 5.84 -5.79 12.58
C CYS A 295 7.17 -5.08 12.25
N THR A 296 7.33 -3.80 12.59
CA THR A 296 8.53 -3.02 12.29
C THR A 296 9.50 -3.01 13.47
N SER A 297 9.06 -2.63 14.66
CA SER A 297 9.96 -2.50 15.82
C SER A 297 10.42 -3.86 16.38
N GLU A 298 9.50 -4.80 16.57
CA GLU A 298 9.78 -6.08 17.25
C GLU A 298 10.25 -7.18 16.28
N LEU A 299 9.57 -7.31 15.13
CA LEU A 299 9.81 -8.43 14.20
C LEU A 299 10.84 -8.13 13.10
N LYS A 300 11.05 -6.85 12.75
CA LYS A 300 12.03 -6.44 11.72
C LYS A 300 13.27 -5.81 12.32
N GLU A 301 13.14 -4.62 12.90
CA GLU A 301 14.29 -3.83 13.37
C GLU A 301 15.06 -4.55 14.47
N GLY A 302 14.38 -5.08 15.49
CA GLY A 302 15.03 -5.80 16.58
C GLY A 302 15.77 -7.07 16.16
N GLN A 303 15.26 -7.81 15.17
CA GLN A 303 15.95 -9.00 14.65
C GLN A 303 17.07 -8.63 13.68
N ALA A 304 16.85 -7.62 12.84
CA ALA A 304 17.87 -7.06 11.96
C ALA A 304 19.08 -6.56 12.76
N ASP A 305 18.85 -5.78 13.82
CA ASP A 305 19.92 -5.20 14.64
C ASP A 305 20.82 -6.25 15.27
N LYS A 306 20.30 -7.43 15.62
CA LYS A 306 21.11 -8.55 16.11
C LYS A 306 22.10 -9.02 15.06
N ALA A 307 21.68 -9.14 13.79
CA ALA A 307 22.56 -9.52 12.70
C ALA A 307 23.63 -8.45 12.42
N LEU A 308 23.28 -7.16 12.57
CA LEU A 308 24.20 -6.04 12.30
C LEU A 308 25.32 -5.89 13.33
N ARG A 309 25.13 -6.37 14.57
CA ARG A 309 26.11 -6.19 15.67
C ARG A 309 27.44 -6.92 15.47
N SER A 310 27.52 -7.82 14.50
CA SER A 310 28.74 -8.52 14.12
C SER A 310 29.75 -7.64 13.38
N HIS A 311 29.37 -6.43 12.98
CA HIS A 311 30.20 -5.50 12.23
C HIS A 311 30.41 -4.19 12.99
N SER A 312 31.59 -3.59 12.87
CA SER A 312 31.95 -2.31 13.49
C SER A 312 31.38 -1.10 12.72
N LEU A 313 31.35 -1.17 11.40
CA LEU A 313 30.76 -0.17 10.51
C LEU A 313 29.76 -0.82 9.55
N VAL A 314 28.54 -0.30 9.51
CA VAL A 314 27.43 -0.86 8.72
C VAL A 314 26.73 0.22 7.92
N VAL A 315 26.44 -0.06 6.65
CA VAL A 315 25.50 0.69 5.82
C VAL A 315 24.30 -0.20 5.51
N CYS A 316 23.13 0.17 6.01
CA CYS A 316 21.87 -0.53 5.82
C CYS A 316 21.03 0.17 4.73
N ALA A 317 20.99 -0.42 3.54
CA ALA A 317 20.19 0.06 2.42
C ALA A 317 18.70 -0.31 2.59
N LEU A 318 17.80 0.67 2.47
CA LEU A 318 16.35 0.53 2.61
C LEU A 318 15.61 0.97 1.34
N GLY A 319 14.69 0.13 0.87
CA GLY A 319 13.91 0.35 -0.36
C GLY A 319 12.73 1.30 -0.19
N ILE A 320 13.02 2.57 0.12
CA ILE A 320 12.00 3.63 0.28
C ILE A 320 12.20 4.67 -0.82
N ARG A 321 11.11 5.06 -1.50
CA ARG A 321 11.12 6.13 -2.50
C ARG A 321 10.33 7.35 -2.04
N LYS A 322 10.76 8.53 -2.53
CA LYS A 322 10.12 9.83 -2.29
C LYS A 322 8.69 9.88 -2.83
N GLU A 323 8.49 9.35 -4.04
CA GLU A 323 7.20 9.38 -4.75
C GLU A 323 6.09 8.54 -4.06
N GLU A 324 6.45 7.59 -3.19
CA GLU A 324 5.47 6.69 -2.58
C GLU A 324 4.48 7.39 -1.63
N SER A 325 4.89 8.48 -0.96
CA SER A 325 3.99 9.31 -0.15
C SER A 325 4.66 10.61 0.32
N SER A 326 3.85 11.61 0.69
CA SER A 326 4.33 12.87 1.30
C SER A 326 5.18 12.65 2.56
N ASN A 327 4.83 11.64 3.38
CA ASN A 327 5.60 11.30 4.57
C ASN A 327 6.94 10.64 4.24
N ARG A 328 7.00 9.80 3.19
CA ARG A 328 8.27 9.23 2.73
C ARG A 328 9.15 10.31 2.10
N ALA A 329 8.54 11.29 1.42
CA ALA A 329 9.26 12.38 0.78
C ALA A 329 10.03 13.30 1.75
N LYS A 330 9.64 13.33 3.02
CA LYS A 330 10.30 14.10 4.09
C LYS A 330 11.42 13.34 4.80
N LYS A 331 11.67 12.07 4.45
CA LYS A 331 12.73 11.28 5.09
C LYS A 331 14.12 11.77 4.67
N PRO A 332 15.11 11.75 5.59
CA PRO A 332 16.50 11.89 5.19
C PRO A 332 16.89 10.69 4.32
N GLY A 333 17.76 10.93 3.34
CA GLY A 333 18.30 9.88 2.49
C GLY A 333 19.45 9.10 3.17
N VAL A 334 20.02 9.63 4.25
CA VAL A 334 20.92 8.92 5.17
C VAL A 334 20.72 9.40 6.61
N TRP A 335 20.77 8.48 7.58
CA TRP A 335 20.70 8.83 9.00
C TRP A 335 21.30 7.72 9.86
N VAL A 336 21.58 7.98 11.14
CA VAL A 336 22.18 7.00 12.05
C VAL A 336 21.12 5.98 12.48
N ARG A 337 21.44 4.70 12.37
CA ARG A 337 20.60 3.61 12.87
C ARG A 337 20.84 3.44 14.37
N PRO A 338 19.85 3.70 15.24
CA PRO A 338 20.11 3.81 16.69
C PRO A 338 20.32 2.47 17.40
N GLY A 339 19.80 1.36 16.87
CA GLY A 339 19.81 0.06 17.53
C GLY A 339 21.19 -0.57 17.74
N PRO A 340 22.01 -0.74 16.68
CA PRO A 340 23.34 -1.33 16.79
C PRO A 340 24.45 -0.31 17.11
N THR A 341 24.21 0.99 16.91
CA THR A 341 25.17 2.08 17.09
C THR A 341 25.49 2.36 18.57
N THR A 342 26.76 2.66 18.87
CA THR A 342 27.23 3.07 20.21
C THR A 342 26.49 4.32 20.69
N LYS A 343 26.17 4.38 22.00
CA LYS A 343 25.38 5.47 22.61
C LYS A 343 25.89 6.88 22.25
N ALA A 344 27.21 7.09 22.26
CA ALA A 344 27.83 8.39 21.99
C ALA A 344 27.61 8.90 20.54
N LEU A 345 27.33 8.00 19.59
CA LEU A 345 27.17 8.33 18.17
C LEU A 345 25.70 8.42 17.73
N LYS A 346 24.75 8.20 18.66
CA LYS A 346 23.32 8.24 18.36
C LYS A 346 22.85 9.67 18.15
N GLU A 347 21.86 9.84 17.29
CA GLU A 347 21.17 11.11 17.10
C GLU A 347 20.60 11.62 18.45
N PRO A 348 20.78 12.92 18.77
CA PRO A 348 20.15 13.56 19.92
C PRO A 348 18.62 13.47 19.86
N ALA A 349 17.98 13.46 21.03
CA ALA A 349 16.53 13.52 21.11
C ALA A 349 16.00 14.84 20.53
N GLY A 350 14.91 14.78 19.77
CA GLY A 350 14.25 15.97 19.20
C GLY A 350 14.68 16.36 17.78
N MET A 351 15.73 15.72 17.23
CA MET A 351 16.15 15.95 15.85
C MET A 351 15.12 15.40 14.86
N SER A 352 14.53 16.28 14.03
CA SER A 352 13.43 15.91 13.13
C SER A 352 13.67 16.30 11.68
N LEU A 353 14.51 17.31 11.41
CA LEU A 353 14.74 17.79 10.06
C LEU A 353 15.66 16.84 9.28
N ALA A 354 15.31 16.56 8.02
CA ALA A 354 16.07 15.63 7.19
C ALA A 354 17.54 16.06 7.02
N ALA A 355 17.78 17.35 6.74
CA ALA A 355 19.13 17.88 6.53
C ALA A 355 20.01 17.76 7.79
N GLU A 356 19.45 18.04 8.98
CA GLU A 356 20.16 17.89 10.26
C GLU A 356 20.58 16.43 10.50
N ARG A 357 19.70 15.48 10.18
CA ARG A 357 19.99 14.05 10.35
C ARG A 357 21.04 13.54 9.37
N GLU A 358 21.03 14.06 8.14
CA GLU A 358 22.07 13.76 7.15
C GLU A 358 23.42 14.33 7.57
N GLN A 359 23.45 15.56 8.10
CA GLN A 359 24.66 16.17 8.63
C GLN A 359 25.18 15.40 9.84
N TRP A 360 24.30 15.04 10.79
CA TRP A 360 24.68 14.25 11.96
C TRP A 360 25.27 12.90 11.57
N ALA A 361 24.76 12.25 10.52
CA ALA A 361 25.35 11.02 10.03
C ALA A 361 26.81 11.19 9.55
N ALA A 362 27.14 12.33 8.93
CA ALA A 362 28.50 12.67 8.56
C ALA A 362 29.37 12.93 9.80
N ASP A 363 28.88 13.73 10.75
CA ASP A 363 29.59 14.07 11.98
C ASP A 363 29.86 12.82 12.84
N ALA A 364 28.89 11.89 12.90
CA ALA A 364 29.03 10.62 13.59
C ALA A 364 30.08 9.71 12.95
N LEU A 365 30.20 9.71 11.61
CA LEU A 365 31.25 8.97 10.92
C LEU A 365 32.64 9.56 11.21
N SER A 366 32.78 10.88 11.13
CA SER A 366 34.02 11.58 11.46
C SER A 366 34.45 11.31 12.91
N SER A 367 33.53 11.46 13.86
CA SER A 367 33.76 11.17 15.28
C SER A 367 34.17 9.71 15.52
N TRP A 368 33.53 8.77 14.83
CA TRP A 368 33.89 7.35 14.92
C TRP A 368 35.31 7.09 14.40
N VAL A 369 35.74 7.76 13.33
CA VAL A 369 37.12 7.68 12.82
C VAL A 369 38.12 8.29 13.80
N GLU A 370 37.83 9.49 14.33
CA GLU A 370 38.68 10.22 15.28
C GLU A 370 38.93 9.45 16.58
N THR A 371 37.91 8.70 17.06
CA THR A 371 38.05 7.83 18.23
C THR A 371 38.89 6.57 17.99
N GLY A 372 39.49 6.42 16.80
CA GLY A 372 40.20 5.21 16.40
C GLY A 372 39.27 4.05 16.10
N ARG A 373 38.08 4.33 15.54
CA ARG A 373 37.06 3.34 15.18
C ARG A 373 36.51 2.56 16.38
N LYS A 374 36.46 3.21 17.55
CA LYS A 374 35.98 2.59 18.79
C LYS A 374 34.45 2.45 18.78
N GLY A 375 33.98 1.22 19.02
CA GLY A 375 32.56 0.89 19.07
C GLY A 375 31.95 0.68 17.69
N ARG A 376 30.63 0.76 17.60
CA ARG A 376 29.86 0.47 16.38
C ARG A 376 29.15 1.70 15.84
N LEU A 377 29.17 1.87 14.53
CA LEU A 377 28.38 2.85 13.81
C LEU A 377 27.58 2.15 12.69
N ALA A 378 26.28 2.38 12.67
CA ALA A 378 25.42 1.91 11.59
C ALA A 378 24.63 3.07 11.00
N LEU A 379 24.60 3.15 9.67
CA LEU A 379 23.89 4.17 8.91
C LEU A 379 22.74 3.50 8.14
N ASN A 380 21.55 4.08 8.16
CA ASN A 380 20.51 3.73 7.20
C ASN A 380 20.70 4.60 5.95
N TRP A 381 20.49 4.01 4.77
CA TRP A 381 20.69 4.65 3.48
C TRP A 381 19.49 4.37 2.56
N LEU A 382 19.01 5.38 1.84
CA LEU A 382 17.94 5.27 0.84
C LEU A 382 18.51 5.37 -0.59
N PRO A 383 19.10 4.29 -1.13
CA PRO A 383 19.76 4.31 -2.43
C PRO A 383 18.84 4.66 -3.60
N ILE A 384 17.57 4.26 -3.55
CA ILE A 384 16.59 4.49 -4.62
C ILE A 384 15.64 5.64 -4.31
N PHE A 385 15.99 6.52 -3.36
CA PHE A 385 15.06 7.52 -2.82
C PHE A 385 14.42 8.42 -3.88
N ARG A 386 15.19 8.73 -4.92
CA ARG A 386 14.80 9.65 -6.00
C ARG A 386 14.18 8.93 -7.21
N TRP A 387 14.07 7.61 -7.17
CA TRP A 387 13.61 6.83 -8.32
C TRP A 387 12.10 6.97 -8.56
N PRO A 388 11.68 7.24 -9.81
CA PRO A 388 10.28 7.10 -10.20
C PRO A 388 9.88 5.62 -10.30
N LEU A 389 8.58 5.33 -10.24
CA LEU A 389 8.07 3.96 -10.35
C LEU A 389 8.53 3.23 -11.63
N ARG A 390 8.56 3.93 -12.77
CA ARG A 390 9.02 3.35 -14.04
C ARG A 390 10.44 2.79 -13.94
N ARG A 391 11.34 3.54 -13.29
CA ARG A 391 12.76 3.19 -13.15
C ARG A 391 12.94 1.93 -12.31
N VAL A 392 12.09 1.74 -11.31
CA VAL A 392 12.07 0.52 -10.48
C VAL A 392 11.81 -0.72 -11.34
N TRP A 393 10.83 -0.66 -12.25
CA TRP A 393 10.51 -1.79 -13.10
C TRP A 393 11.54 -1.98 -14.23
N GLU A 394 12.03 -0.89 -14.82
CA GLU A 394 13.13 -0.93 -15.80
C GLU A 394 14.38 -1.59 -15.21
N GLU A 395 14.74 -1.28 -13.96
CA GLU A 395 15.87 -1.91 -13.27
C GLU A 395 15.68 -3.42 -13.09
N LEU A 396 14.42 -3.87 -12.99
CA LEU A 396 14.04 -5.28 -12.96
C LEU A 396 13.93 -5.91 -14.35
N GLY A 397 14.06 -5.12 -15.42
CA GLY A 397 13.98 -5.59 -16.81
C GLY A 397 12.56 -5.72 -17.35
N VAL A 398 11.58 -5.00 -16.79
CA VAL A 398 10.18 -5.00 -17.27
C VAL A 398 9.66 -3.58 -17.41
N SER A 399 8.93 -3.28 -18.49
CA SER A 399 8.22 -2.00 -18.64
C SER A 399 6.87 -2.02 -17.91
N LEU A 400 6.29 -0.85 -17.68
CA LEU A 400 4.94 -0.75 -17.10
C LEU A 400 3.88 -1.36 -18.03
N ASP A 401 4.01 -1.17 -19.35
CA ASP A 401 3.10 -1.74 -20.34
C ASP A 401 3.15 -3.28 -20.36
N GLU A 402 4.34 -3.86 -20.20
CA GLU A 402 4.50 -5.32 -20.11
C GLU A 402 3.90 -5.86 -18.80
N LEU A 403 4.05 -5.13 -17.69
CA LEU A 403 3.38 -5.48 -16.44
C LEU A 403 1.85 -5.46 -16.60
N GLU A 404 1.31 -4.43 -17.23
CA GLU A 404 -0.13 -4.32 -17.49
C GLU A 404 -0.63 -5.44 -18.40
N ARG A 405 0.08 -5.74 -19.48
CA ARG A 405 -0.22 -6.87 -20.37
C ARG A 405 -0.29 -8.19 -19.60
N ARG A 406 0.68 -8.45 -18.71
CA ARG A 406 0.68 -9.65 -17.85
C ARG A 406 -0.48 -9.67 -16.87
N GLN A 407 -0.86 -8.52 -16.31
CA GLN A 407 -2.04 -8.42 -15.45
C GLN A 407 -3.34 -8.76 -16.20
N GLN A 408 -3.45 -8.34 -17.47
CA GLN A 408 -4.60 -8.70 -18.31
C GLN A 408 -4.64 -10.22 -18.59
N LEU A 409 -3.50 -10.84 -18.92
CA LEU A 409 -3.39 -12.29 -19.09
C LEU A 409 -3.80 -13.04 -17.82
N PHE A 410 -3.34 -12.57 -16.66
CA PHE A 410 -3.71 -13.14 -15.37
C PHE A 410 -5.22 -13.05 -15.11
N GLY A 411 -5.85 -11.92 -15.42
CA GLY A 411 -7.29 -11.73 -15.30
C GLY A 411 -8.12 -12.70 -16.17
N LYS A 412 -7.58 -13.06 -17.34
CA LYS A 412 -8.14 -14.05 -18.27
C LYS A 412 -7.91 -15.51 -17.84
N GLY A 413 -7.13 -15.76 -16.78
CA GLY A 413 -6.77 -17.11 -16.32
C GLY A 413 -5.59 -17.73 -17.06
N GLN A 414 -4.87 -16.97 -17.91
CA GLN A 414 -3.70 -17.44 -18.65
C GLN A 414 -2.44 -17.37 -17.76
N TYR A 415 -2.43 -18.14 -16.66
CA TYR A 415 -1.45 -17.98 -15.58
C TYR A 415 -0.01 -18.27 -15.99
N VAL A 416 0.24 -19.32 -16.77
CA VAL A 416 1.60 -19.68 -17.18
C VAL A 416 2.19 -18.56 -18.05
N GLU A 417 1.46 -18.10 -19.05
CA GLU A 417 1.88 -17.01 -19.95
C GLU A 417 2.09 -15.69 -19.19
N ALA A 418 1.21 -15.38 -18.23
CA ALA A 418 1.31 -14.17 -17.42
C ALA A 418 2.57 -14.17 -16.52
N LEU A 419 2.94 -15.34 -15.96
CA LEU A 419 3.94 -15.47 -14.91
C LEU A 419 5.32 -15.91 -15.41
N ASP A 420 5.40 -16.58 -16.55
CA ASP A 420 6.67 -17.10 -17.07
C ASP A 420 7.63 -15.97 -17.43
N GLY A 421 8.89 -16.11 -17.03
CA GLY A 421 9.92 -15.09 -17.19
C GLY A 421 9.72 -13.80 -16.39
N PHE A 422 8.62 -13.61 -15.65
CA PHE A 422 8.39 -12.37 -14.89
C PHE A 422 9.47 -12.18 -13.80
N PRO A 423 10.17 -11.04 -13.75
CA PRO A 423 11.31 -10.85 -12.85
C PRO A 423 10.89 -10.46 -11.43
N GLY A 424 9.69 -9.91 -11.24
CA GLY A 424 9.14 -9.56 -9.92
C GLY A 424 8.42 -10.73 -9.26
N HIS A 425 7.92 -10.52 -8.04
CA HIS A 425 7.05 -11.49 -7.39
C HIS A 425 5.69 -11.57 -8.11
N TRP A 426 5.14 -12.78 -8.24
CA TRP A 426 3.94 -13.07 -9.04
C TRP A 426 2.70 -12.25 -8.65
N VAL A 427 2.62 -11.77 -7.40
CA VAL A 427 1.49 -10.97 -6.90
C VAL A 427 1.31 -9.65 -7.64
N TYR A 428 2.38 -9.07 -8.19
CA TYR A 428 2.26 -7.86 -9.00
C TYR A 428 1.50 -8.13 -10.30
N VAL A 429 1.66 -9.32 -10.88
CA VAL A 429 0.92 -9.78 -12.05
C VAL A 429 -0.54 -10.07 -11.70
N SER A 430 -0.84 -10.40 -10.45
CA SER A 430 -2.24 -10.52 -9.98
C SER A 430 -2.93 -9.16 -9.72
N GLY A 431 -2.21 -8.04 -9.85
CA GLY A 431 -2.77 -6.69 -9.69
C GLY A 431 -2.41 -5.97 -8.39
N ASN A 432 -1.54 -6.54 -7.54
CA ASN A 432 -1.09 -5.81 -6.34
C ASN A 432 -0.23 -4.59 -6.71
N SER A 433 -0.50 -3.46 -6.05
CA SER A 433 0.33 -2.25 -6.14
C SER A 433 1.57 -2.33 -5.23
N ARG A 434 1.43 -3.08 -4.12
CA ARG A 434 2.47 -3.30 -3.11
C ARG A 434 2.49 -4.77 -2.71
N MET A 435 3.70 -5.27 -2.52
CA MET A 435 3.96 -6.53 -1.86
C MET A 435 4.55 -6.26 -0.46
N SER A 436 3.70 -6.41 0.54
CA SER A 436 4.04 -6.49 1.96
C SER A 436 3.64 -7.88 2.46
N CYS A 437 3.24 -8.06 3.73
CA CYS A 437 2.46 -9.24 4.13
C CYS A 437 1.21 -9.39 3.24
N SER A 438 0.70 -10.62 3.07
CA SER A 438 -0.52 -10.91 2.31
C SER A 438 -1.74 -10.15 2.83
N MET A 439 -1.83 -10.02 4.16
CA MET A 439 -2.86 -9.25 4.85
C MET A 439 -2.19 -8.13 5.64
N CYS A 440 -1.75 -7.08 4.96
CA CYS A 440 -1.13 -5.93 5.60
C CYS A 440 -2.17 -4.84 5.93
N VAL A 441 -2.24 -4.46 7.19
CA VAL A 441 -3.11 -3.36 7.68
C VAL A 441 -2.85 -2.01 6.99
N LEU A 442 -1.65 -1.81 6.43
CA LEU A 442 -1.25 -0.59 5.71
C LEU A 442 -1.45 -0.70 4.19
N ALA A 443 -1.96 -1.83 3.68
CA ALA A 443 -2.23 -2.01 2.27
C ALA A 443 -3.53 -1.33 1.84
N SER A 444 -3.66 -1.10 0.53
CA SER A 444 -4.87 -0.57 -0.07
C SER A 444 -6.02 -1.59 0.04
N GLY A 445 -7.27 -1.13 -0.08
CA GLY A 445 -8.41 -2.05 -0.10
C GLY A 445 -8.34 -3.08 -1.24
N ALA A 446 -7.79 -2.69 -2.39
CA ALA A 446 -7.59 -3.59 -3.53
C ALA A 446 -6.56 -4.69 -3.22
N ASP A 447 -5.41 -4.32 -2.65
CA ASP A 447 -4.37 -5.28 -2.26
C ASP A 447 -4.86 -6.24 -1.16
N ILE A 448 -5.67 -5.76 -0.20
CA ILE A 448 -6.25 -6.62 0.86
C ILE A 448 -7.27 -7.60 0.27
N ARG A 449 -8.14 -7.14 -0.63
CA ARG A 449 -9.09 -8.02 -1.33
C ARG A 449 -8.36 -9.10 -2.14
N ASN A 450 -7.33 -8.72 -2.87
CA ASN A 450 -6.52 -9.67 -3.62
C ASN A 450 -5.76 -10.63 -2.68
N GLY A 451 -5.23 -10.13 -1.56
CA GLY A 451 -4.64 -10.92 -0.48
C GLY A 451 -5.60 -11.96 0.08
N ALA A 452 -6.86 -11.60 0.32
CA ALA A 452 -7.89 -12.48 0.83
C ALA A 452 -8.26 -13.60 -0.16
N ILE A 453 -8.43 -13.23 -1.44
CA ILE A 453 -8.73 -14.19 -2.51
C ILE A 453 -7.58 -15.18 -2.68
N LEU A 454 -6.35 -14.68 -2.76
CA LEU A 454 -5.18 -15.47 -3.14
C LEU A 454 -4.52 -16.19 -1.94
N ASN A 455 -4.80 -15.79 -0.70
CA ASN A 455 -4.33 -16.44 0.53
C ASN A 455 -5.50 -16.67 1.51
N PRO A 456 -6.48 -17.54 1.16
CA PRO A 456 -7.72 -17.71 1.91
C PRO A 456 -7.47 -18.27 3.31
N LEU A 457 -6.43 -19.07 3.52
CA LEU A 457 -6.11 -19.62 4.84
C LEU A 457 -5.66 -18.53 5.81
N THR A 458 -4.75 -17.65 5.36
CA THR A 458 -4.32 -16.49 6.16
C THR A 458 -5.49 -15.54 6.40
N TRP A 459 -6.32 -15.29 5.39
CA TRP A 459 -7.53 -14.49 5.56
C TRP A 459 -8.49 -15.09 6.59
N LEU A 460 -8.80 -16.38 6.49
CA LEU A 460 -9.72 -17.06 7.39
C LEU A 460 -9.24 -17.00 8.84
N GLU A 461 -7.95 -17.28 9.08
CA GLU A 461 -7.37 -17.20 10.42
C GLU A 461 -7.52 -15.79 11.02
N LEU A 462 -7.26 -14.76 10.22
CA LEU A 462 -7.36 -13.36 10.67
C LEU A 462 -8.81 -12.89 10.82
N ALA A 463 -9.72 -13.34 9.96
CA ALA A 463 -11.15 -13.06 10.05
C ALA A 463 -11.76 -13.71 11.30
N LEU A 464 -11.35 -14.94 11.63
CA LEU A 464 -11.78 -15.59 12.87
C LEU A 464 -11.21 -14.88 14.11
N LEU A 465 -9.93 -14.50 14.08
CA LEU A 465 -9.35 -13.69 15.16
C LEU A 465 -10.06 -12.35 15.30
N GLU A 466 -10.47 -11.72 14.21
CA GLU A 466 -11.27 -10.49 14.20
C GLU A 466 -12.66 -10.70 14.84
N LEU A 467 -13.36 -11.79 14.51
CA LEU A 467 -14.67 -12.13 15.08
C LEU A 467 -14.59 -12.49 16.57
N GLU A 468 -13.59 -13.31 16.94
CA GLU A 468 -13.35 -13.75 18.32
C GLU A 468 -12.98 -12.56 19.22
N SER A 469 -12.14 -11.67 18.71
CA SER A 469 -11.60 -10.57 19.49
C SER A 469 -12.51 -9.33 19.51
N GLY A 470 -13.41 -9.18 18.53
CA GLY A 470 -14.30 -8.04 18.38
C GLY A 470 -13.62 -6.75 17.90
N TRP A 471 -12.34 -6.79 17.51
CA TRP A 471 -11.63 -5.65 16.92
C TRP A 471 -11.53 -5.78 15.40
N SER A 472 -12.07 -4.80 14.69
CA SER A 472 -11.92 -4.71 13.24
C SER A 472 -10.45 -4.59 12.81
N PHE A 473 -10.10 -5.24 11.71
CA PHE A 473 -8.74 -5.28 11.16
C PHE A 473 -8.26 -3.89 10.71
N LYS A 474 -9.16 -3.10 10.11
CA LYS A 474 -9.00 -1.65 9.89
C LYS A 474 -10.26 -0.92 10.35
N ALA A 475 -10.15 0.38 10.59
CA ALA A 475 -11.28 1.21 11.04
C ALA A 475 -12.49 1.14 10.08
N ASP A 476 -12.22 0.92 8.79
CA ASP A 476 -13.20 0.89 7.70
C ASP A 476 -13.32 -0.48 7.01
N LEU A 477 -12.69 -1.53 7.55
CA LEU A 477 -12.70 -2.85 6.92
C LEU A 477 -12.61 -3.97 7.96
N TRP A 478 -13.66 -4.77 8.01
CA TRP A 478 -13.66 -6.09 8.65
C TRP A 478 -13.22 -7.13 7.62
N LEU A 479 -12.20 -7.94 7.93
CA LEU A 479 -11.83 -9.06 7.06
C LEU A 479 -12.97 -10.06 6.89
N ALA A 480 -13.78 -10.30 7.93
CA ALA A 480 -14.95 -11.15 7.85
C ALA A 480 -15.96 -10.69 6.80
N SER A 481 -16.03 -9.37 6.51
CA SER A 481 -16.90 -8.83 5.45
C SER A 481 -16.49 -9.24 4.04
N LEU A 482 -15.29 -9.81 3.85
CA LEU A 482 -14.80 -10.30 2.57
C LEU A 482 -15.19 -11.77 2.31
N ALA A 483 -15.97 -12.42 3.18
CA ALA A 483 -16.30 -13.84 3.07
C ALA A 483 -16.96 -14.19 1.74
N GLU A 484 -17.92 -13.38 1.28
CA GLU A 484 -18.58 -13.58 -0.01
C GLU A 484 -17.58 -13.50 -1.18
N LEU A 485 -16.71 -12.50 -1.17
CA LEU A 485 -15.66 -12.31 -2.18
C LEU A 485 -14.71 -13.51 -2.26
N VAL A 486 -14.28 -14.03 -1.11
CA VAL A 486 -13.37 -15.19 -1.06
C VAL A 486 -14.08 -16.46 -1.53
N SER A 487 -15.34 -16.64 -1.14
CA SER A 487 -16.13 -17.84 -1.46
C SER A 487 -16.55 -17.91 -2.92
N GLN A 488 -16.76 -16.75 -3.57
CA GLN A 488 -17.12 -16.67 -5.00
C GLN A 488 -15.93 -16.91 -5.94
N PHE A 489 -14.69 -16.93 -5.45
CA PHE A 489 -13.53 -17.16 -6.31
C PHE A 489 -13.49 -18.62 -6.80
N PRO A 490 -13.54 -18.89 -8.12
CA PRO A 490 -13.70 -20.26 -8.63
C PRO A 490 -12.56 -21.20 -8.22
N LEU A 491 -12.90 -22.38 -7.71
CA LEU A 491 -11.94 -23.43 -7.33
C LEU A 491 -11.02 -23.80 -8.49
N GLU A 492 -11.56 -23.92 -9.70
CA GLU A 492 -10.78 -24.23 -10.90
C GLU A 492 -9.71 -23.19 -11.19
N ARG A 493 -10.04 -21.88 -11.07
CA ARG A 493 -9.05 -20.81 -11.22
C ARG A 493 -7.95 -20.90 -10.16
N ARG A 494 -8.30 -21.27 -8.92
CA ARG A 494 -7.32 -21.46 -7.84
C ARG A 494 -6.38 -22.64 -8.13
N ARG A 495 -6.92 -23.78 -8.60
CA ARG A 495 -6.14 -24.96 -8.99
C ARG A 495 -5.19 -24.65 -10.15
N GLN A 496 -5.68 -23.98 -11.19
CA GLN A 496 -4.86 -23.56 -12.34
C GLN A 496 -3.74 -22.60 -11.93
N LEU A 497 -4.03 -21.63 -11.05
CA LEU A 497 -3.02 -20.72 -10.53
C LEU A 497 -1.94 -21.47 -9.73
N LEU A 498 -2.34 -22.33 -8.80
CA LEU A 498 -1.38 -23.14 -8.01
C LEU A 498 -0.53 -24.03 -8.91
N HIS A 499 -1.15 -24.67 -9.91
CA HIS A 499 -0.44 -25.47 -10.91
C HIS A 499 0.60 -24.65 -11.67
N ALA A 500 0.24 -23.45 -12.13
CA ALA A 500 1.18 -22.54 -12.80
C ALA A 500 2.32 -22.10 -11.87
N LEU A 501 2.01 -21.72 -10.63
CA LEU A 501 3.01 -21.31 -9.63
C LEU A 501 4.00 -22.44 -9.32
N TYR A 502 3.53 -23.68 -9.21
CA TYR A 502 4.38 -24.85 -9.00
C TYR A 502 5.21 -25.22 -10.22
N THR A 503 4.61 -25.17 -11.42
CA THR A 503 5.31 -25.48 -12.67
C THR A 503 6.46 -24.50 -12.92
N LEU A 504 6.23 -23.22 -12.61
CA LEU A 504 7.22 -22.16 -12.76
C LEU A 504 8.12 -21.96 -11.53
N ASN A 505 8.10 -22.90 -10.57
CA ASN A 505 8.88 -22.84 -9.32
C ASN A 505 8.77 -21.51 -8.55
N ARG A 506 7.60 -20.85 -8.62
CA ARG A 506 7.32 -19.59 -7.92
C ARG A 506 6.97 -19.81 -6.46
N VAL A 507 6.40 -20.96 -6.14
CA VAL A 507 6.03 -21.37 -4.79
C VAL A 507 6.57 -22.79 -4.56
N ARG A 508 7.10 -23.06 -3.37
CA ARG A 508 7.54 -24.41 -3.00
C ARG A 508 6.32 -25.33 -2.93
N ARG A 509 6.43 -26.54 -3.51
CA ARG A 509 5.43 -27.60 -3.29
C ARG A 509 5.50 -28.09 -1.85
N TRP A 510 4.35 -28.19 -1.21
CA TRP A 510 4.27 -28.69 0.16
C TRP A 510 4.30 -30.23 0.07
N PRO A 511 5.12 -30.91 0.89
CA PRO A 511 5.03 -32.36 0.95
C PRO A 511 3.64 -32.74 1.46
N PRO A 512 2.94 -33.73 0.87
CA PRO A 512 1.59 -34.13 1.27
C PRO A 512 1.44 -34.42 2.78
N SER A 513 2.51 -34.91 3.42
CA SER A 513 2.57 -35.15 4.86
C SER A 513 2.39 -33.89 5.72
N TYR A 514 2.81 -32.73 5.23
CA TYR A 514 2.67 -31.45 5.95
C TYR A 514 1.24 -30.93 5.91
N SER A 515 0.52 -31.13 4.80
CA SER A 515 -0.91 -30.80 4.69
C SER A 515 -1.76 -31.62 5.66
N LEU A 516 -1.47 -32.92 5.80
CA LEU A 516 -2.13 -33.81 6.76
C LEU A 516 -1.88 -33.39 8.21
N HIS A 517 -0.66 -32.95 8.54
CA HIS A 517 -0.32 -32.47 9.87
C HIS A 517 -1.05 -31.17 10.23
N LEU A 518 -1.20 -30.25 9.27
CA LEU A 518 -1.96 -29.01 9.44
C LEU A 518 -3.46 -29.27 9.66
N LEU A 519 -4.03 -30.20 8.90
CA LEU A 519 -5.42 -30.62 9.08
C LEU A 519 -5.65 -31.27 10.45
N ALA A 520 -4.71 -32.10 10.91
CA ALA A 520 -4.77 -32.74 12.21
C ALA A 520 -4.56 -31.76 13.39
N ALA A 521 -3.86 -30.65 13.17
CA ALA A 521 -3.57 -29.64 14.19
C ALA A 521 -4.68 -28.58 14.34
N LEU A 522 -5.70 -28.59 13.49
CA LEU A 522 -6.85 -27.69 13.61
C LEU A 522 -7.82 -28.23 14.67
N ALA A 523 -8.12 -27.42 15.68
CA ALA A 523 -9.02 -27.79 16.76
C ALA A 523 -10.44 -28.14 16.21
N PRO A 524 -11.13 -29.17 16.74
CA PRO A 524 -12.46 -29.59 16.26
C PRO A 524 -13.55 -28.50 16.28
N ALA A 525 -13.39 -27.46 17.12
CA ALA A 525 -14.32 -26.33 17.14
C ALA A 525 -14.26 -25.48 15.85
N MET A 526 -13.12 -25.49 15.15
CA MET A 526 -12.92 -24.73 13.91
C MET A 526 -13.57 -25.39 12.68
N THR A 527 -13.85 -26.70 12.72
CA THR A 527 -14.51 -27.41 11.62
C THR A 527 -16.02 -27.16 11.57
N MET A 528 -16.63 -26.58 12.62
CA MET A 528 -18.08 -26.31 12.67
C MET A 528 -18.53 -25.09 11.84
N PHE A 529 -17.60 -24.24 11.40
CA PHE A 529 -17.92 -23.04 10.61
C PHE A 529 -17.80 -23.25 9.10
N TRP A 530 -17.57 -24.49 8.66
CA TRP A 530 -17.20 -24.78 7.28
C TRP A 530 -18.38 -25.46 6.58
N SER A 531 -18.82 -24.87 5.46
CA SER A 531 -19.75 -25.55 4.56
C SER A 531 -19.09 -26.82 3.99
N GLU A 532 -19.89 -27.81 3.57
CA GLU A 532 -19.37 -29.02 2.88
C GLU A 532 -18.42 -28.66 1.73
N THR A 533 -18.69 -27.56 1.03
CA THR A 533 -17.85 -27.03 -0.04
C THR A 533 -16.42 -26.67 0.41
N PHE A 534 -16.25 -26.17 1.63
CA PHE A 534 -14.93 -25.79 2.15
C PHE A 534 -14.14 -27.01 2.68
N LEU A 535 -14.84 -28.02 3.18
CA LEU A 535 -14.23 -29.31 3.54
C LEU A 535 -13.77 -30.08 2.30
N ILE A 536 -14.53 -30.03 1.21
CA ILE A 536 -14.11 -30.55 -0.11
C ILE A 536 -12.90 -29.79 -0.64
N PHE A 537 -12.88 -28.45 -0.51
CA PHE A 537 -11.74 -27.61 -0.88
C PHE A 537 -10.43 -27.93 -0.13
N LEU A 538 -10.49 -28.41 1.11
CA LEU A 538 -9.28 -28.80 1.85
C LEU A 538 -8.82 -30.23 1.58
N LYS A 539 -9.72 -31.06 1.03
CA LYS A 539 -9.46 -32.44 0.65
C LYS A 539 -8.81 -32.52 -0.74
N ASP A 540 -9.19 -31.63 -1.65
CA ASP A 540 -8.66 -31.48 -3.02
C ASP A 540 -7.46 -30.53 -3.10
#